data_AF-A0A7Y3U955-F1
#
_entry.id   AF-A0A7Y3U955-F1
#
_cell.length_a   1.000
_cell.length_b   1.000
_cell.length_c   1.000
_cell.angle_alpha   90.00
_cell.angle_beta   90.00
_cell.angle_gamma   90.00
#
_symmetry.space_group_name_H-M   'P 1'
#
loop_
_entity.id
_entity.type
_entity.pdbx_description
1 polymer ?
#
loop_
_entity_poly.entity_id
_entity_poly.type
_entity_poly.pdbx_seq_one_letter_code
_entity_poly.pdbx_strand_id
1 'polypeptide(L)'
;MRTHINGAWHDVNAYDRLDLTPGTTIEGPALVLEAHATTIVQRDWSVRIDQAGAIVLTHQSAADLISLKSDESCGRVPSGDIGPVELELFTCRFESLAEEMGEMLRRTAVSVNVKERLDFSCALLDADGEIVANAKHIPVHLGSLGLCVRTVRDTVNIERGDIIITNHPAYGGSHLPDVTVITPVFDSDGATRLGYVASRAHHAEIGGIAPGSMPPAAESLLEEGVIIPPMHLARAGNEPDWQHIQHLLTSGDSPTRSVHENLADMAAAVAANHRGATTLQRLASQHGSHKLRAAMKALKSKSAQCVRTALSAHADGRFEAVERLDCGTVIQVAIDIQGDSAIFGFTGTGDTHPGNLNATPAIVHSAIIYVLRLLINEPLPLNEGFMEPLEVVLPEGCLLNPVFDRTNPTACPAVAGGNVETSQRLVDTLIKALGLAACSQGTMNNVIFGNENFGYYETICGGSGAGPTCDGADAVHTHMTNTCITDPEVVEHRYPARIERFQIREGSGGLGQHIGGNGVIREFRFLEPVSLSLLTQHRVAGPYGMAGGQAGQAGVQYVTRGGDNDDSGQRIELSSIDGCDLNAGDRFTLMTPGGGGWGQVGNGEEDGFPRARE
;
A
#
# COMPACT_ATOMS: atom_id res chain seq x y z
N MET A 1 40.91 -13.13 -10.22
CA MET A 1 39.87 -12.10 -10.52
C MET A 1 39.84 -11.13 -9.34
N ARG A 2 39.46 -9.85 -9.54
CA ARG A 2 39.28 -8.91 -8.41
C ARG A 2 37.79 -8.78 -8.08
N THR A 3 37.46 -8.83 -6.79
CA THR A 3 36.09 -8.65 -6.28
C THR A 3 36.09 -7.71 -5.08
N HIS A 4 34.99 -7.00 -4.84
CA HIS A 4 34.85 -6.06 -3.73
C HIS A 4 34.10 -6.74 -2.57
N ILE A 5 34.79 -7.03 -1.46
CA ILE A 5 34.23 -7.73 -0.29
C ILE A 5 34.48 -6.84 0.94
N ASN A 6 33.44 -6.62 1.76
CA ASN A 6 33.52 -5.85 3.02
C ASN A 6 34.19 -4.47 2.89
N GLY A 7 33.89 -3.74 1.82
CA GLY A 7 34.39 -2.38 1.62
C GLY A 7 35.80 -2.26 1.01
N ALA A 8 36.41 -3.36 0.57
CA ALA A 8 37.73 -3.35 -0.08
C ALA A 8 37.82 -4.30 -1.28
N TRP A 9 38.73 -3.99 -2.20
CA TRP A 9 39.04 -4.86 -3.33
C TRP A 9 40.01 -5.99 -2.94
N HIS A 10 39.66 -7.22 -3.28
CA HIS A 10 40.44 -8.43 -3.02
C HIS A 10 40.71 -9.21 -4.30
N ASP A 11 41.92 -9.77 -4.42
CA ASP A 11 42.22 -10.78 -5.42
C ASP A 11 41.69 -12.13 -4.94
N VAL A 12 40.82 -12.75 -5.74
CA VAL A 12 40.18 -14.04 -5.46
C VAL A 12 40.33 -15.01 -6.62
N ASN A 13 40.37 -16.29 -6.29
CA ASN A 13 40.30 -17.37 -7.27
C ASN A 13 38.84 -17.59 -7.67
N ALA A 14 38.61 -17.77 -8.98
CA ALA A 14 37.31 -18.12 -9.53
C ALA A 14 37.38 -19.53 -10.11
N TYR A 15 36.39 -20.35 -9.78
CA TYR A 15 36.29 -21.74 -10.20
C TYR A 15 35.00 -21.92 -10.99
N ASP A 16 35.06 -22.54 -12.16
CA ASP A 16 33.86 -23.00 -12.84
C ASP A 16 33.31 -24.21 -12.10
N ARG A 17 32.02 -24.17 -11.73
CA ARG A 17 31.35 -25.27 -11.05
C ARG A 17 31.48 -26.58 -11.81
N LEU A 18 31.43 -26.56 -13.14
CA LEU A 18 31.47 -27.76 -13.97
C LEU A 18 32.80 -28.52 -13.84
N ASP A 19 33.86 -27.83 -13.44
CA ASP A 19 35.19 -28.41 -13.23
C ASP A 19 35.37 -29.01 -11.82
N LEU A 20 34.41 -28.80 -10.91
CA LEU A 20 34.49 -29.26 -9.52
C LEU A 20 33.86 -30.64 -9.34
N THR A 21 34.69 -31.65 -9.05
CA THR A 21 34.26 -33.02 -8.78
C THR A 21 33.89 -33.24 -7.31
N PRO A 22 33.04 -34.23 -6.97
CA PRO A 22 32.80 -34.65 -5.59
C PRO A 22 34.09 -34.80 -4.78
N GLY A 23 34.13 -34.22 -3.59
CA GLY A 23 35.30 -34.16 -2.71
C GLY A 23 36.19 -32.92 -2.88
N THR A 24 36.00 -32.12 -3.93
CA THR A 24 36.77 -30.88 -4.12
C THR A 24 36.48 -29.91 -2.97
N THR A 25 37.54 -29.36 -2.38
CA THR A 25 37.45 -28.39 -1.28
C THR A 25 38.14 -27.09 -1.68
N ILE A 26 37.47 -25.96 -1.42
CA ILE A 26 37.94 -24.61 -1.75
C ILE A 26 37.84 -23.74 -0.50
N GLU A 27 38.95 -23.12 -0.10
CA GLU A 27 38.95 -22.14 0.98
C GLU A 27 38.67 -20.74 0.45
N GLY A 28 37.88 -19.97 1.19
CA GLY A 28 37.64 -18.57 0.87
C GLY A 28 38.86 -17.68 1.17
N PRO A 29 38.94 -16.48 0.57
CA PRO A 29 37.94 -15.89 -0.31
C PRO A 29 38.04 -16.42 -1.76
N ALA A 30 36.91 -16.89 -2.30
CA ALA A 30 36.84 -17.49 -3.63
C ALA A 30 35.46 -17.28 -4.30
N LEU A 31 35.38 -17.44 -5.61
CA LEU A 31 34.15 -17.46 -6.39
C LEU A 31 33.95 -18.84 -7.01
N VAL A 32 32.73 -19.39 -6.90
CA VAL A 32 32.30 -20.56 -7.67
C VAL A 32 31.24 -20.08 -8.65
N LEU A 33 31.55 -20.15 -9.93
CA LEU A 33 30.73 -19.66 -11.03
C LEU A 33 29.87 -20.79 -11.59
N GLU A 34 28.58 -20.54 -11.76
CA GLU A 34 27.61 -21.43 -12.39
C GLU A 34 26.90 -20.69 -13.53
N ALA A 35 26.28 -21.42 -14.46
CA ALA A 35 25.59 -20.82 -15.61
C ALA A 35 24.50 -19.80 -15.23
N HIS A 36 23.91 -19.93 -14.03
CA HIS A 36 22.81 -19.09 -13.55
C HIS A 36 23.03 -18.55 -12.12
N ALA A 37 24.21 -18.75 -11.52
CA ALA A 37 24.49 -18.31 -10.16
C ALA A 37 25.99 -18.06 -9.97
N THR A 38 26.33 -17.27 -8.96
CA THR A 38 27.71 -17.10 -8.51
C THR A 38 27.73 -17.21 -7.00
N THR A 39 28.42 -18.22 -6.49
CA THR A 39 28.58 -18.41 -5.05
C THR A 39 29.87 -17.73 -4.59
N ILE A 40 29.74 -16.77 -3.67
CA ILE A 40 30.88 -16.09 -3.04
C ILE A 40 31.25 -16.83 -1.75
N VAL A 41 32.43 -17.43 -1.72
CA VAL A 41 33.00 -18.06 -0.51
C VAL A 41 33.79 -16.99 0.23
N GLN A 42 33.33 -16.60 1.42
CA GLN A 42 34.00 -15.58 2.25
C GLN A 42 35.23 -16.15 2.97
N ARG A 43 36.11 -15.29 3.49
CA ARG A 43 37.42 -15.66 4.06
C ARG A 43 37.35 -16.73 5.17
N ASP A 44 36.27 -16.77 5.95
CA ASP A 44 36.10 -17.73 7.05
C ASP A 44 35.21 -18.92 6.66
N TRP A 45 34.97 -19.11 5.37
CA TRP A 45 34.16 -20.20 4.83
C TRP A 45 34.99 -21.08 3.91
N SER A 46 34.67 -22.36 3.90
CA SER A 46 35.14 -23.34 2.93
C SER A 46 33.97 -23.94 2.17
N VAL A 47 34.20 -24.32 0.92
CA VAL A 47 33.27 -25.08 0.09
C VAL A 47 33.78 -26.50 -0.04
N ARG A 48 32.88 -27.48 0.06
CA ARG A 48 33.11 -28.86 -0.36
C ARG A 48 32.01 -29.32 -1.31
N ILE A 49 32.38 -29.93 -2.43
CA ILE A 49 31.39 -30.63 -3.28
C ILE A 49 31.10 -31.99 -2.67
N ASP A 50 29.84 -32.27 -2.33
CA ASP A 50 29.46 -33.57 -1.78
C ASP A 50 29.29 -34.65 -2.87
N GLN A 51 28.92 -35.87 -2.46
CA GLN A 51 28.75 -37.01 -3.37
C GLN A 51 27.56 -36.85 -4.33
N ALA A 52 26.58 -36.00 -4.00
CA ALA A 52 25.46 -35.66 -4.87
C ALA A 52 25.77 -34.48 -5.79
N GLY A 53 26.95 -33.85 -5.65
CA GLY A 53 27.31 -32.64 -6.37
C GLY A 53 26.73 -31.37 -5.74
N ALA A 54 26.26 -31.39 -4.50
CA ALA A 54 25.86 -30.17 -3.82
C ALA A 54 27.11 -29.38 -3.35
N ILE A 55 27.03 -28.05 -3.41
CA ILE A 55 27.99 -27.15 -2.77
C ILE A 55 27.67 -27.09 -1.28
N VAL A 56 28.57 -27.59 -0.44
CA VAL A 56 28.45 -27.54 1.02
C VAL A 56 29.39 -26.47 1.56
N LEU A 57 28.82 -25.38 2.06
CA LEU A 57 29.55 -24.30 2.71
C LEU A 57 29.73 -24.61 4.21
N THR A 58 30.96 -24.53 4.70
CA THR A 58 31.31 -24.73 6.11
C THR A 58 32.06 -23.52 6.64
N HIS A 59 31.57 -22.93 7.73
CA HIS A 59 32.27 -21.84 8.40
C HIS A 59 33.41 -22.40 9.27
N GLN A 60 34.63 -21.91 9.12
CA GLN A 60 35.82 -22.42 9.82
C GLN A 60 35.72 -22.27 11.36
N SER A 61 35.01 -21.26 11.87
CA SER A 61 34.77 -21.12 13.32
C SER A 61 33.59 -21.94 13.85
N ALA A 62 32.81 -22.61 12.98
CA ALA A 62 31.76 -23.51 13.42
C ALA A 62 32.34 -24.75 14.13
N ALA A 63 33.57 -25.17 13.80
CA ALA A 63 34.23 -26.28 14.48
C ALA A 63 34.50 -25.98 15.97
N ASP A 64 34.85 -24.73 16.31
CA ASP A 64 35.04 -24.30 17.70
C ASP A 64 33.72 -23.95 18.40
N LEU A 65 32.69 -23.49 17.65
CA LEU A 65 31.34 -23.27 18.20
C LEU A 65 30.58 -24.56 18.49
N ILE A 66 30.84 -25.65 17.75
CA ILE A 66 30.24 -26.96 17.97
C ILE A 66 30.90 -27.70 19.15
N SER A 67 32.15 -27.36 19.50
CA SER A 67 32.85 -27.88 20.69
C SER A 67 32.35 -27.27 22.02
N LEU A 68 31.53 -26.22 21.97
CA LEU A 68 30.93 -25.54 23.13
C LEU A 68 29.40 -25.64 23.08
N LYS A 69 28.88 -26.87 23.01
CA LYS A 69 27.57 -27.32 23.57
C LYS A 69 27.23 -28.73 23.05
N SER A 70 27.97 -29.73 23.52
CA SER A 70 27.41 -31.06 23.77
C SER A 70 26.98 -31.17 25.23
N ASP A 71 26.38 -30.10 25.73
CA ASP A 71 25.66 -30.14 26.99
C ASP A 71 24.21 -30.41 26.59
N GLU A 72 23.67 -31.53 27.04
CA GLU A 72 22.25 -31.92 26.93
C GLU A 72 21.31 -30.94 27.70
N SER A 73 21.73 -29.68 27.79
CA SER A 73 21.13 -28.54 28.45
C SER A 73 20.89 -27.36 27.49
N CYS A 74 21.04 -27.56 26.16
CA CYS A 74 20.42 -26.64 25.20
C CYS A 74 18.93 -26.67 25.48
N GLY A 75 18.47 -25.63 26.18
CA GLY A 75 17.22 -25.62 26.90
C GLY A 75 16.12 -26.23 26.05
N ARG A 76 15.32 -27.10 26.68
CA ARG A 76 13.93 -27.21 26.27
C ARG A 76 13.45 -25.78 26.09
N VAL A 77 13.29 -25.37 24.84
CA VAL A 77 12.43 -24.25 24.49
C VAL A 77 11.17 -24.51 25.30
N PRO A 78 10.70 -23.57 26.14
CA PRO A 78 9.49 -23.78 26.91
C PRO A 78 8.46 -24.37 25.96
N SER A 79 7.82 -25.47 26.36
CA SER A 79 6.79 -26.11 25.56
C SER A 79 5.71 -25.04 25.25
N GLY A 80 5.83 -24.38 24.09
CA GLY A 80 5.15 -23.11 23.83
C GLY A 80 5.84 -22.20 22.78
N ASP A 81 7.17 -22.12 22.74
CA ASP A 81 7.85 -21.16 21.84
C ASP A 81 8.25 -21.79 20.50
N ILE A 82 7.94 -21.08 19.41
CA ILE A 82 8.31 -21.46 18.05
C ILE A 82 9.74 -20.98 17.78
N GLY A 83 10.62 -21.90 17.39
CA GLY A 83 12.02 -21.57 17.09
C GLY A 83 12.16 -20.61 15.89
N PRO A 84 13.27 -19.86 15.80
CA PRO A 84 13.44 -18.80 14.79
C PRO A 84 13.35 -19.32 13.34
N VAL A 85 13.94 -20.49 13.05
CA VAL A 85 13.85 -21.13 11.72
C VAL A 85 12.41 -21.48 11.39
N GLU A 86 11.67 -22.01 12.36
CA GLU A 86 10.29 -22.40 12.15
C GLU A 86 9.37 -21.19 11.99
N LEU A 87 9.60 -20.13 12.76
CA LEU A 87 8.89 -18.87 12.61
C LEU A 87 9.08 -18.28 11.21
N GLU A 88 10.31 -18.31 10.69
CA GLU A 88 10.61 -17.83 9.34
C GLU A 88 9.89 -18.67 8.27
N LEU A 89 9.89 -20.00 8.41
CA LEU A 89 9.12 -20.88 7.51
C LEU A 89 7.62 -20.60 7.55
N PHE A 90 7.04 -20.32 8.72
CA PHE A 90 5.64 -19.91 8.82
C PHE A 90 5.41 -18.53 8.23
N THR A 91 6.34 -17.59 8.40
CA THR A 91 6.27 -16.25 7.81
C THR A 91 6.15 -16.35 6.30
N CYS A 92 7.05 -17.08 5.63
CA CYS A 92 6.97 -17.29 4.19
C CYS A 92 5.66 -17.97 3.78
N ARG A 93 5.18 -18.98 4.52
CA ARG A 93 3.90 -19.66 4.23
C ARG A 93 2.69 -18.71 4.33
N PHE A 94 2.68 -17.82 5.31
CA PHE A 94 1.60 -16.86 5.50
C PHE A 94 1.63 -15.75 4.44
N GLU A 95 2.82 -15.25 4.09
CA GLU A 95 2.97 -14.31 2.96
C GLU A 95 2.54 -14.96 1.65
N SER A 96 3.03 -16.17 1.33
CA SER A 96 2.61 -16.90 0.13
C SER A 96 1.11 -17.17 0.08
N LEU A 97 0.45 -17.42 1.22
CA LEU A 97 -1.01 -17.55 1.27
C LEU A 97 -1.69 -16.27 0.82
N ALA A 98 -1.26 -15.11 1.33
CA ALA A 98 -1.83 -13.82 0.95
C ALA A 98 -1.56 -13.50 -0.54
N GLU A 99 -0.37 -13.83 -1.05
CA GLU A 99 -0.01 -13.69 -2.46
C GLU A 99 -0.83 -14.62 -3.38
N GLU A 100 -1.05 -15.88 -2.98
CA GLU A 100 -1.92 -16.82 -3.71
C GLU A 100 -3.35 -16.29 -3.81
N MET A 101 -3.87 -15.68 -2.75
CA MET A 101 -5.18 -15.01 -2.77
C MET A 101 -5.18 -13.84 -3.77
N GLY A 102 -4.15 -13.00 -3.72
CA GLY A 102 -4.03 -11.83 -4.60
C GLY A 102 -3.94 -12.20 -6.08
N GLU A 103 -3.16 -13.21 -6.42
CA GLU A 103 -3.06 -13.70 -7.80
C GLU A 103 -4.37 -14.36 -8.25
N MET A 104 -5.09 -15.03 -7.35
CA MET A 104 -6.41 -15.56 -7.65
C MET A 104 -7.39 -14.42 -7.99
N LEU A 105 -7.45 -13.39 -7.14
CA LEU A 105 -8.28 -12.21 -7.34
C LEU A 105 -7.99 -11.54 -8.69
N ARG A 106 -6.72 -11.22 -8.95
CA ARG A 106 -6.24 -10.59 -10.18
C ARG A 106 -6.66 -11.36 -11.43
N ARG A 107 -6.52 -12.70 -11.43
CA ARG A 107 -6.79 -13.53 -12.61
C ARG A 107 -8.27 -13.66 -12.95
N THR A 108 -9.14 -13.60 -11.95
CA THR A 108 -10.59 -13.78 -12.13
C THR A 108 -11.38 -12.48 -12.18
N ALA A 109 -10.78 -11.37 -11.76
CA ALA A 109 -11.40 -10.05 -11.88
C ALA A 109 -11.56 -9.63 -13.35
N VAL A 110 -12.56 -8.79 -13.59
CA VAL A 110 -12.91 -8.29 -14.93
C VAL A 110 -12.51 -6.83 -15.10
N SER A 111 -12.60 -6.02 -14.05
CA SER A 111 -12.30 -4.59 -14.14
C SER A 111 -10.83 -4.30 -14.40
N VAL A 112 -10.57 -3.19 -15.09
CA VAL A 112 -9.21 -2.68 -15.34
C VAL A 112 -8.50 -2.36 -14.01
N ASN A 113 -9.22 -1.84 -13.02
CA ASN A 113 -8.66 -1.47 -11.72
C ASN A 113 -8.07 -2.65 -10.94
N VAL A 114 -8.80 -3.77 -10.86
CA VAL A 114 -8.30 -4.93 -10.13
C VAL A 114 -7.26 -5.69 -10.97
N LYS A 115 -7.54 -5.87 -12.27
CA LYS A 115 -6.74 -6.75 -13.13
C LYS A 115 -5.41 -6.15 -13.59
N GLU A 116 -5.44 -4.88 -14.01
CA GLU A 116 -4.30 -4.20 -14.62
C GLU A 116 -3.60 -3.28 -13.61
N ARG A 117 -4.37 -2.52 -12.83
CA ARG A 117 -3.81 -1.56 -11.86
C ARG A 117 -3.42 -2.18 -10.51
N LEU A 118 -3.87 -3.41 -10.23
CA LEU A 118 -3.62 -4.13 -8.97
C LEU A 118 -4.14 -3.40 -7.73
N ASP A 119 -5.27 -2.71 -7.86
CA ASP A 119 -5.89 -1.95 -6.77
C ASP A 119 -6.76 -2.84 -5.88
N PHE A 120 -6.09 -3.72 -5.13
CA PHE A 120 -6.71 -4.65 -4.19
C PHE A 120 -5.73 -5.05 -3.10
N SER A 121 -6.20 -5.71 -2.03
CA SER A 121 -5.33 -6.38 -1.07
C SER A 121 -5.99 -7.62 -0.50
N CYS A 122 -5.16 -8.61 -0.20
CA CYS A 122 -5.56 -9.84 0.46
C CYS A 122 -4.78 -10.01 1.76
N ALA A 123 -5.46 -10.43 2.81
CA ALA A 123 -4.87 -10.56 4.13
C ALA A 123 -5.29 -11.86 4.83
N LEU A 124 -4.33 -12.44 5.55
CA LEU A 124 -4.55 -13.45 6.57
C LEU A 124 -4.66 -12.75 7.92
N LEU A 125 -5.73 -13.02 8.64
CA LEU A 125 -5.97 -12.55 9.99
C LEU A 125 -6.07 -13.72 10.96
N ASP A 126 -5.68 -13.51 12.20
CA ASP A 126 -5.82 -14.53 13.23
C ASP A 126 -7.26 -14.65 13.77
N ALA A 127 -7.46 -15.49 14.78
CA ALA A 127 -8.79 -15.74 15.36
C ALA A 127 -9.40 -14.50 16.04
N ASP A 128 -8.58 -13.53 16.43
CA ASP A 128 -8.99 -12.28 17.06
C ASP A 128 -9.26 -11.19 16.02
N GLY A 129 -9.07 -11.49 14.74
CA GLY A 129 -9.29 -10.57 13.62
C GLY A 129 -8.13 -9.59 13.44
N GLU A 130 -6.94 -9.93 13.92
CA GLU A 130 -5.75 -9.11 13.74
C GLU A 130 -4.94 -9.56 12.52
N ILE A 131 -4.43 -8.61 11.73
CA ILE A 131 -3.65 -8.93 10.53
C ILE A 131 -2.36 -9.65 10.93
N VAL A 132 -2.08 -10.78 10.29
CA VAL A 132 -0.86 -11.57 10.44
C VAL A 132 0.08 -11.39 9.25
N ALA A 133 -0.49 -11.42 8.04
CA ALA A 133 0.23 -11.24 6.78
C ALA A 133 -0.69 -10.64 5.71
N ASN A 134 -0.13 -9.90 4.78
CA ASN A 134 -0.84 -9.33 3.64
C ASN A 134 0.01 -9.34 2.37
N ALA A 135 -0.65 -9.31 1.22
CA ALA A 135 -0.02 -9.08 -0.07
C ALA A 135 0.27 -7.57 -0.23
N LYS A 136 1.50 -7.23 -0.64
CA LYS A 136 2.06 -5.86 -0.65
C LYS A 136 1.57 -5.04 -1.85
N HIS A 137 0.27 -4.85 -1.97
CA HIS A 137 -0.33 -4.10 -3.09
C HIS A 137 -0.61 -2.65 -2.70
N ILE A 138 -1.50 -2.40 -1.73
CA ILE A 138 -1.99 -1.05 -1.43
C ILE A 138 -1.78 -0.69 0.07
N PRO A 139 -0.87 0.26 0.39
CA PRO A 139 -0.54 0.58 1.79
C PRO A 139 -1.70 1.11 2.64
N VAL A 140 -2.71 1.76 2.06
CA VAL A 140 -3.87 2.24 2.83
C VAL A 140 -4.73 1.11 3.41
N HIS A 141 -4.56 -0.13 2.93
CA HIS A 141 -5.25 -1.32 3.46
C HIS A 141 -4.59 -1.93 4.70
N LEU A 142 -3.34 -1.54 5.03
CA LEU A 142 -2.50 -2.22 6.02
C LEU A 142 -3.02 -2.17 7.46
N GLY A 143 -3.72 -1.11 7.86
CA GLY A 143 -4.35 -0.95 9.17
C GLY A 143 -5.88 -1.03 9.14
N SER A 144 -6.49 -0.95 7.96
CA SER A 144 -7.95 -0.87 7.84
C SER A 144 -8.65 -2.22 7.74
N LEU A 145 -8.01 -3.25 7.18
CA LEU A 145 -8.59 -4.60 7.09
C LEU A 145 -8.79 -5.28 8.45
N GLY A 146 -7.85 -5.14 9.38
CA GLY A 146 -7.94 -5.73 10.73
C GLY A 146 -9.07 -5.10 11.54
N LEU A 147 -9.10 -3.77 11.58
CA LEU A 147 -10.21 -3.01 12.18
C LEU A 147 -11.56 -3.41 11.56
N CYS A 148 -11.61 -3.54 10.23
CA CYS A 148 -12.83 -3.94 9.53
C CYS A 148 -13.34 -5.31 9.99
N VAL A 149 -12.48 -6.33 9.99
CA VAL A 149 -12.85 -7.69 10.42
C VAL A 149 -13.32 -7.70 11.87
N ARG A 150 -12.65 -6.98 12.78
CA ARG A 150 -13.07 -6.90 14.19
C ARG A 150 -14.42 -6.21 14.35
N THR A 151 -14.60 -5.04 13.74
CA THR A 151 -15.88 -4.30 13.86
C THR A 151 -17.04 -5.06 13.23
N VAL A 152 -16.81 -5.74 12.09
CA VAL A 152 -17.82 -6.58 11.44
C VAL A 152 -18.17 -7.80 12.31
N ARG A 153 -17.17 -8.49 12.87
CA ARG A 153 -17.38 -9.61 13.82
C ARG A 153 -18.21 -9.19 15.04
N ASP A 154 -17.99 -7.98 15.54
CA ASP A 154 -18.71 -7.47 16.71
C ASP A 154 -20.14 -7.01 16.36
N THR A 155 -20.44 -6.82 15.08
CA THR A 155 -21.75 -6.37 14.57
C THR A 155 -22.60 -7.52 14.04
N VAL A 156 -21.99 -8.50 13.38
CA VAL A 156 -22.66 -9.61 12.69
C VAL A 156 -22.11 -10.93 13.23
N ASN A 157 -22.99 -11.89 13.52
CA ASN A 157 -22.54 -13.23 13.91
C ASN A 157 -21.93 -13.96 12.70
N ILE A 158 -20.66 -14.34 12.80
CA ILE A 158 -19.88 -14.97 11.72
C ILE A 158 -19.57 -16.43 12.07
N GLU A 159 -20.24 -17.36 11.40
CA GLU A 159 -20.13 -18.80 11.64
C GLU A 159 -19.39 -19.55 10.52
N ARG A 160 -19.13 -20.84 10.73
CA ARG A 160 -18.46 -21.68 9.74
C ARG A 160 -19.26 -21.70 8.42
N GLY A 161 -18.56 -21.43 7.32
CA GLY A 161 -19.16 -21.43 5.99
C GLY A 161 -19.89 -20.13 5.61
N ASP A 162 -19.88 -19.12 6.48
CA ASP A 162 -20.39 -17.80 6.14
C ASP A 162 -19.41 -17.03 5.24
N ILE A 163 -19.94 -16.12 4.43
CA ILE A 163 -19.18 -15.11 3.70
C ILE A 163 -19.85 -13.77 3.99
N ILE A 164 -19.07 -12.80 4.46
CA ILE A 164 -19.55 -11.46 4.81
C ILE A 164 -19.02 -10.46 3.80
N ILE A 165 -19.83 -9.45 3.47
CA ILE A 165 -19.45 -8.36 2.56
C ILE A 165 -19.79 -7.01 3.18
N THR A 166 -18.94 -6.01 2.95
CA THR A 166 -19.21 -4.60 3.31
C THR A 166 -18.27 -3.65 2.56
N ASN A 167 -18.68 -2.39 2.37
CA ASN A 167 -17.79 -1.28 2.01
C ASN A 167 -17.94 -0.08 2.95
N HIS A 168 -18.73 -0.20 4.02
CA HIS A 168 -19.15 0.95 4.80
C HIS A 168 -18.01 1.45 5.72
N PRO A 169 -17.60 2.73 5.64
CA PRO A 169 -16.51 3.30 6.43
C PRO A 169 -16.64 3.16 7.95
N ALA A 170 -17.86 3.22 8.49
CA ALA A 170 -18.16 3.06 9.92
C ALA A 170 -17.80 1.68 10.51
N TYR A 171 -17.45 0.72 9.64
CA TYR A 171 -17.05 -0.64 9.97
C TYR A 171 -15.65 -0.97 9.45
N GLY A 172 -14.76 0.04 9.38
CA GLY A 172 -13.36 -0.14 8.96
C GLY A 172 -13.14 -0.13 7.44
N GLY A 173 -14.14 0.26 6.66
CA GLY A 173 -13.97 0.61 5.23
C GLY A 173 -13.11 1.87 5.07
N SER A 174 -12.35 1.95 3.98
CA SER A 174 -11.57 3.14 3.58
C SER A 174 -12.50 4.20 2.94
N HIS A 175 -13.22 3.78 1.91
CA HIS A 175 -14.27 4.52 1.18
C HIS A 175 -15.20 3.52 0.47
N LEU A 176 -16.29 3.99 -0.15
CA LEU A 176 -17.28 3.09 -0.76
C LEU A 176 -16.77 2.24 -1.94
N PRO A 177 -15.88 2.73 -2.82
CA PRO A 177 -15.30 1.90 -3.88
C PRO A 177 -14.57 0.66 -3.37
N ASP A 178 -14.04 0.68 -2.14
CA ASP A 178 -13.28 -0.44 -1.59
C ASP A 178 -14.22 -1.46 -0.91
N VAL A 179 -14.63 -2.48 -1.67
CA VAL A 179 -15.51 -3.54 -1.18
C VAL A 179 -14.68 -4.63 -0.52
N THR A 180 -15.01 -4.96 0.73
CA THR A 180 -14.34 -5.99 1.54
C THR A 180 -15.19 -7.25 1.64
N VAL A 181 -14.60 -8.41 1.33
CA VAL A 181 -15.18 -9.73 1.53
C VAL A 181 -14.39 -10.46 2.63
N ILE A 182 -15.09 -11.00 3.62
CA ILE A 182 -14.51 -11.65 4.81
C ILE A 182 -15.01 -13.09 4.89
N THR A 183 -14.11 -14.04 5.10
CA THR A 183 -14.42 -15.46 5.27
C THR A 183 -13.75 -16.01 6.52
N PRO A 184 -14.50 -16.54 7.50
CA PRO A 184 -13.94 -17.19 8.67
C PRO A 184 -13.39 -18.56 8.29
N VAL A 185 -12.26 -18.93 8.87
CA VAL A 185 -11.61 -20.21 8.59
C VAL A 185 -11.56 -21.04 9.87
N PHE A 186 -12.09 -22.25 9.79
CA PHE A 186 -12.09 -23.22 10.89
C PHE A 186 -11.22 -24.42 10.52
N ASP A 187 -10.76 -25.15 11.53
CA ASP A 187 -10.10 -26.45 11.37
C ASP A 187 -11.01 -27.50 10.70
N SER A 188 -10.43 -28.65 10.34
CA SER A 188 -11.16 -29.73 9.63
C SER A 188 -12.42 -30.17 10.37
N ASP A 189 -12.33 -30.22 11.69
CA ASP A 189 -13.39 -30.70 12.58
C ASP A 189 -14.45 -29.59 12.81
N GLY A 190 -14.14 -28.34 12.46
CA GLY A 190 -14.98 -27.18 12.64
C GLY A 190 -15.06 -26.70 14.09
N ALA A 191 -14.23 -27.24 14.98
CA ALA A 191 -14.25 -26.95 16.41
C ALA A 191 -13.51 -25.67 16.74
N THR A 192 -12.44 -25.35 15.99
CA THR A 192 -11.57 -24.20 16.28
C THR A 192 -11.55 -23.23 15.11
N ARG A 193 -11.85 -21.95 15.37
CA ARG A 193 -11.57 -20.87 14.41
C ARG A 193 -10.06 -20.67 14.35
N LEU A 194 -9.47 -20.88 13.18
CA LEU A 194 -8.05 -20.65 12.91
C LEU A 194 -7.76 -19.17 12.71
N GLY A 195 -8.68 -18.46 12.05
CA GLY A 195 -8.56 -17.05 11.73
C GLY A 195 -9.60 -16.62 10.71
N TYR A 196 -9.29 -15.55 9.99
CA TYR A 196 -10.07 -15.04 8.87
C TYR A 196 -9.16 -14.84 7.67
N VAL A 197 -9.75 -14.94 6.48
CA VAL A 197 -9.16 -14.42 5.26
C VAL A 197 -10.05 -13.31 4.74
N ALA A 198 -9.43 -12.23 4.28
CA ALA A 198 -10.15 -11.09 3.76
C ALA A 198 -9.51 -10.60 2.46
N SER A 199 -10.36 -10.13 1.56
CA SER A 199 -9.97 -9.42 0.34
C SER A 199 -10.70 -8.10 0.30
N ARG A 200 -10.02 -7.06 -0.16
CA ARG A 200 -10.58 -5.74 -0.44
C ARG A 200 -10.16 -5.35 -1.83
N ALA A 201 -11.11 -5.02 -2.69
CA ALA A 201 -10.86 -4.63 -4.07
C ALA A 201 -11.50 -3.28 -4.35
N HIS A 202 -10.82 -2.44 -5.11
CA HIS A 202 -11.33 -1.16 -5.54
C HIS A 202 -12.23 -1.33 -6.77
N HIS A 203 -13.50 -1.02 -6.61
CA HIS A 203 -14.47 -0.96 -7.69
C HIS A 203 -14.43 0.43 -8.32
N ALA A 204 -13.95 0.51 -9.56
CA ALA A 204 -13.83 1.79 -10.29
C ALA A 204 -15.14 2.58 -10.36
N GLU A 205 -16.27 1.90 -10.25
CA GLU A 205 -17.62 2.45 -10.30
C GLU A 205 -18.52 1.61 -9.38
N ILE A 206 -19.08 2.22 -8.35
CA ILE A 206 -20.02 1.62 -7.40
C ILE A 206 -21.27 2.51 -7.19
N GLY A 207 -21.54 3.43 -8.13
CA GLY A 207 -22.63 4.40 -8.08
C GLY A 207 -22.18 5.80 -7.68
N GLY A 208 -23.13 6.61 -7.21
CA GLY A 208 -22.89 7.97 -6.77
C GLY A 208 -23.21 9.01 -7.83
N ILE A 209 -23.19 10.29 -7.43
CA ILE A 209 -23.70 11.42 -8.22
C ILE A 209 -22.83 11.73 -9.45
N ALA A 210 -21.60 11.23 -9.50
CA ALA A 210 -20.70 11.31 -10.63
C ALA A 210 -20.16 9.92 -10.99
N PRO A 211 -19.82 9.67 -12.28
CA PRO A 211 -19.11 8.47 -12.68
C PRO A 211 -17.81 8.28 -11.89
N GLY A 212 -17.50 7.05 -11.55
CA GLY A 212 -16.27 6.65 -10.87
C GLY A 212 -16.26 6.77 -9.35
N SER A 213 -17.42 7.08 -8.74
CA SER A 213 -17.65 7.02 -7.28
C SER A 213 -16.71 7.85 -6.41
N MET A 214 -16.13 8.90 -6.98
CA MET A 214 -15.30 9.88 -6.28
C MET A 214 -15.67 11.31 -6.72
N PRO A 215 -16.91 11.76 -6.43
CA PRO A 215 -17.39 13.06 -6.90
C PRO A 215 -16.69 14.18 -6.13
N PRO A 216 -16.11 15.20 -6.79
CA PRO A 216 -15.42 16.30 -6.12
C PRO A 216 -16.36 17.15 -5.25
N ALA A 217 -17.65 17.19 -5.61
CA ALA A 217 -18.68 17.95 -4.91
C ALA A 217 -19.44 17.15 -3.85
N ALA A 218 -19.04 15.91 -3.54
CA ALA A 218 -19.73 15.10 -2.53
C ALA A 218 -19.53 15.69 -1.12
N GLU A 219 -20.65 15.92 -0.44
CA GLU A 219 -20.75 16.38 0.95
C GLU A 219 -21.22 15.27 1.89
N SER A 220 -21.91 14.25 1.35
CA SER A 220 -22.36 13.08 2.12
C SER A 220 -21.91 11.76 1.52
N LEU A 221 -21.84 10.73 2.37
CA LEU A 221 -21.44 9.38 1.95
C LEU A 221 -22.37 8.79 0.87
N LEU A 222 -23.67 9.12 0.91
CA LEU A 222 -24.64 8.66 -0.09
C LEU A 222 -24.37 9.18 -1.49
N GLU A 223 -23.70 10.32 -1.61
CA GLU A 223 -23.36 10.91 -2.91
C GLU A 223 -22.17 10.18 -3.56
N GLU A 224 -21.39 9.43 -2.79
CA GLU A 224 -20.19 8.74 -3.27
C GLU A 224 -20.50 7.38 -3.90
N GLY A 225 -21.62 6.74 -3.57
CA GLY A 225 -21.94 5.43 -4.11
C GLY A 225 -22.90 4.58 -3.30
N VAL A 226 -23.05 3.33 -3.73
CA VAL A 226 -23.87 2.33 -3.04
C VAL A 226 -23.20 1.91 -1.74
N ILE A 227 -23.94 2.01 -0.63
CA ILE A 227 -23.48 1.59 0.69
C ILE A 227 -23.92 0.15 0.95
N ILE A 228 -22.95 -0.72 1.22
CA ILE A 228 -23.13 -2.11 1.60
C ILE A 228 -22.80 -2.22 3.11
N PRO A 229 -23.82 -2.21 4.00
CA PRO A 229 -23.59 -2.46 5.41
C PRO A 229 -23.07 -3.89 5.62
N PRO A 230 -22.44 -4.20 6.76
CA PRO A 230 -22.01 -5.56 7.06
C PRO A 230 -23.17 -6.55 6.98
N MET A 231 -23.06 -7.50 6.06
CA MET A 231 -24.13 -8.47 5.82
C MET A 231 -23.60 -9.80 5.31
N HIS A 232 -24.37 -10.87 5.54
CA HIS A 232 -24.09 -12.18 4.96
C HIS A 232 -24.32 -12.16 3.46
N LEU A 233 -23.24 -12.34 2.70
CA LEU A 233 -23.31 -12.68 1.28
C LEU A 233 -23.67 -14.16 1.10
N ALA A 234 -23.13 -15.03 1.94
CA ALA A 234 -23.48 -16.44 2.01
C ALA A 234 -23.56 -16.90 3.47
N ARG A 235 -24.40 -17.93 3.74
CA ARG A 235 -24.55 -18.51 5.08
C ARG A 235 -24.37 -20.02 5.06
N ALA A 236 -23.66 -20.56 6.05
CA ALA A 236 -23.53 -22.00 6.29
C ALA A 236 -23.13 -22.82 5.04
N GLY A 237 -22.27 -22.26 4.19
CA GLY A 237 -21.77 -22.92 2.98
C GLY A 237 -22.73 -22.92 1.78
N ASN A 238 -23.82 -22.15 1.85
CA ASN A 238 -24.70 -21.92 0.70
C ASN A 238 -24.03 -21.02 -0.36
N GLU A 239 -24.63 -20.97 -1.54
CA GLU A 239 -24.21 -20.04 -2.60
C GLU A 239 -24.40 -18.57 -2.18
N PRO A 240 -23.50 -17.68 -2.60
CA PRO A 240 -23.68 -16.23 -2.45
C PRO A 240 -25.01 -15.71 -3.03
N ASP A 241 -25.68 -14.83 -2.30
CA ASP A 241 -26.92 -14.17 -2.74
C ASP A 241 -26.64 -12.99 -3.69
N TRP A 242 -26.23 -13.33 -4.91
CA TRP A 242 -25.94 -12.33 -5.95
C TRP A 242 -27.17 -11.51 -6.37
N GLN A 243 -28.38 -12.06 -6.22
CA GLN A 243 -29.61 -11.34 -6.55
C GLN A 243 -29.85 -10.19 -5.58
N HIS A 244 -29.61 -10.43 -4.28
CA HIS A 244 -29.69 -9.37 -3.28
C HIS A 244 -28.64 -8.28 -3.51
N ILE A 245 -27.39 -8.66 -3.81
CA ILE A 245 -26.34 -7.68 -4.12
C ILE A 245 -26.69 -6.87 -5.37
N GLN A 246 -27.17 -7.51 -6.45
CA GLN A 246 -27.60 -6.80 -7.64
C GLN A 246 -28.73 -5.82 -7.33
N HIS A 247 -29.68 -6.20 -6.48
CA HIS A 247 -30.74 -5.30 -6.04
C HIS A 247 -30.18 -4.08 -5.30
N LEU A 248 -29.29 -4.28 -4.32
CA LEU A 248 -28.62 -3.18 -3.61
C LEU A 248 -27.88 -2.22 -4.55
N LEU A 249 -27.18 -2.77 -5.55
CA LEU A 249 -26.43 -1.99 -6.54
C LEU A 249 -27.31 -1.15 -7.47
N THR A 250 -28.60 -1.49 -7.60
CA THR A 250 -29.51 -0.91 -8.59
C THR A 250 -30.71 -0.18 -8.00
N SER A 251 -30.99 -0.32 -6.70
CA SER A 251 -32.20 0.21 -6.06
C SER A 251 -32.08 1.64 -5.51
N GLY A 252 -30.85 2.14 -5.35
CA GLY A 252 -30.60 3.48 -4.81
C GLY A 252 -30.82 4.60 -5.84
N ASP A 253 -30.81 5.86 -5.36
CA ASP A 253 -31.02 7.05 -6.20
C ASP A 253 -29.89 7.29 -7.21
N SER A 254 -28.69 6.80 -6.91
CA SER A 254 -27.50 6.89 -7.78
C SER A 254 -26.86 5.51 -7.90
N PRO A 255 -27.48 4.59 -8.66
CA PRO A 255 -27.01 3.22 -8.79
C PRO A 255 -25.69 3.16 -9.55
N THR A 256 -25.00 2.02 -9.42
CA THR A 256 -23.78 1.77 -10.20
C THR A 256 -24.06 1.71 -11.70
N ARG A 257 -23.11 2.24 -12.48
CA ARG A 257 -23.12 2.17 -13.95
C ARG A 257 -22.49 0.86 -14.46
N SER A 258 -21.88 0.06 -13.58
CA SER A 258 -21.07 -1.10 -13.94
C SER A 258 -21.46 -2.38 -13.18
N VAL A 259 -22.77 -2.64 -13.04
CA VAL A 259 -23.32 -3.77 -12.26
C VAL A 259 -22.63 -5.11 -12.56
N HIS A 260 -22.45 -5.44 -13.85
CA HIS A 260 -21.83 -6.71 -14.24
C HIS A 260 -20.36 -6.82 -13.77
N GLU A 261 -19.57 -5.75 -13.91
CA GLU A 261 -18.20 -5.73 -13.41
C GLU A 261 -18.17 -5.81 -11.88
N ASN A 262 -19.09 -5.12 -11.21
CA ASN A 262 -19.17 -5.17 -9.75
C ASN A 262 -19.43 -6.59 -9.23
N LEU A 263 -20.41 -7.29 -9.80
CA LEU A 263 -20.72 -8.67 -9.42
C LEU A 263 -19.55 -9.61 -9.75
N ALA A 264 -18.89 -9.42 -10.90
CA ALA A 264 -17.75 -10.24 -11.30
C ALA A 264 -16.55 -10.08 -10.35
N ASP A 265 -16.22 -8.85 -9.97
CA ASP A 265 -15.10 -8.58 -9.07
C ASP A 265 -15.41 -9.01 -7.61
N MET A 266 -16.66 -8.87 -7.16
CA MET A 266 -17.09 -9.44 -5.87
C MET A 266 -17.00 -10.97 -5.88
N ALA A 267 -17.35 -11.63 -6.99
CA ALA A 267 -17.18 -13.07 -7.14
C ALA A 267 -15.70 -13.48 -7.17
N ALA A 268 -14.83 -12.68 -7.80
CA ALA A 268 -13.39 -12.88 -7.77
C ALA A 268 -12.82 -12.78 -6.33
N ALA A 269 -13.33 -11.84 -5.52
CA ALA A 269 -12.98 -11.72 -4.10
C ALA A 269 -13.41 -12.95 -3.28
N VAL A 270 -14.61 -13.50 -3.55
CA VAL A 270 -15.06 -14.77 -2.96
C VAL A 270 -14.13 -15.92 -3.34
N ALA A 271 -13.72 -16.03 -4.61
CA ALA A 271 -12.79 -17.06 -5.07
C ALA A 271 -11.40 -16.94 -4.43
N ALA A 272 -10.89 -15.71 -4.29
CA ALA A 272 -9.65 -15.44 -3.59
C ALA A 272 -9.70 -15.86 -2.12
N ASN A 273 -10.77 -15.50 -1.41
CA ASN A 273 -10.97 -15.94 -0.02
C ASN A 273 -11.09 -17.46 0.09
N HIS A 274 -11.78 -18.12 -0.84
CA HIS A 274 -11.87 -19.58 -0.85
C HIS A 274 -10.49 -20.25 -1.00
N ARG A 275 -9.62 -19.71 -1.87
CA ARG A 275 -8.21 -20.13 -2.00
C ARG A 275 -7.46 -19.97 -0.68
N GLY A 276 -7.53 -18.81 -0.05
CA GLY A 276 -6.88 -18.53 1.23
C GLY A 276 -7.35 -19.46 2.35
N ALA A 277 -8.67 -19.66 2.47
CA ALA A 277 -9.27 -20.54 3.47
C ALA A 277 -8.80 -22.00 3.31
N THR A 278 -8.78 -22.50 2.06
CA THR A 278 -8.31 -23.85 1.74
C THR A 278 -6.83 -24.02 2.06
N THR A 279 -5.99 -23.04 1.71
CA THR A 279 -4.56 -23.08 2.02
C THR A 279 -4.32 -23.05 3.53
N LEU A 280 -5.04 -22.22 4.29
CA LEU A 280 -4.92 -22.17 5.75
C LEU A 280 -5.36 -23.47 6.42
N GLN A 281 -6.46 -24.07 5.97
CA GLN A 281 -6.92 -25.37 6.45
C GLN A 281 -5.90 -26.47 6.19
N ARG A 282 -5.29 -26.48 4.99
CA ARG A 282 -4.21 -27.41 4.65
C ARG A 282 -3.00 -27.25 5.58
N LEU A 283 -2.60 -26.01 5.88
CA LEU A 283 -1.51 -25.75 6.84
C LEU A 283 -1.88 -26.25 8.24
N ALA A 284 -3.12 -26.06 8.68
CA ALA A 284 -3.61 -26.58 9.96
C ALA A 284 -3.61 -28.11 10.01
N SER A 285 -4.00 -28.80 8.94
CA SER A 285 -3.95 -30.26 8.86
C SER A 285 -2.52 -30.81 8.90
N GLN A 286 -1.55 -30.07 8.36
CA GLN A 286 -0.14 -30.48 8.32
C GLN A 286 0.62 -30.23 9.62
N HIS A 287 0.35 -29.09 10.29
CA HIS A 287 1.13 -28.63 11.43
C HIS A 287 0.37 -28.59 12.75
N GLY A 288 -0.96 -28.75 12.72
CA GLY A 288 -1.86 -28.64 13.86
C GLY A 288 -2.32 -27.20 14.13
N SER A 289 -3.60 -27.05 14.46
CA SER A 289 -4.25 -25.75 14.72
C SER A 289 -3.56 -24.93 15.83
N HIS A 290 -3.15 -25.58 16.92
CA HIS A 290 -2.48 -24.91 18.04
C HIS A 290 -1.15 -24.28 17.61
N LYS A 291 -0.34 -25.05 16.85
CA LYS A 291 0.96 -24.60 16.38
C LYS A 291 0.84 -23.45 15.38
N LEU A 292 -0.14 -23.55 14.48
CA LEU A 292 -0.45 -22.49 13.52
C LEU A 292 -0.81 -21.17 14.21
N ARG A 293 -1.69 -21.20 15.21
CA ARG A 293 -2.08 -20.01 15.99
C ARG A 293 -0.92 -19.45 16.81
N ALA A 294 -0.08 -20.32 17.38
CA ALA A 294 1.14 -19.89 18.05
C ALA A 294 2.09 -19.17 17.08
N ALA A 295 2.19 -19.63 15.82
CA ALA A 295 3.04 -19.01 14.79
C ALA A 295 2.54 -17.62 14.41
N MET A 296 1.23 -17.46 14.23
CA MET A 296 0.59 -16.16 13.98
C MET A 296 0.90 -15.16 15.10
N LYS A 297 0.77 -15.61 16.36
CA LYS A 297 1.07 -14.77 17.54
C LYS A 297 2.56 -14.40 17.59
N ALA A 298 3.45 -15.37 17.44
CA ALA A 298 4.89 -15.15 17.48
C ALA A 298 5.35 -14.17 16.38
N LEU A 299 4.72 -14.21 15.20
CA LEU A 299 5.03 -13.29 14.12
C LEU A 299 4.67 -11.84 14.46
N LYS A 300 3.49 -11.61 15.05
CA LYS A 300 3.10 -10.27 15.51
C LYS A 300 4.00 -9.77 16.63
N SER A 301 4.35 -10.63 17.59
CA SER A 301 5.28 -10.27 18.67
C SER A 301 6.68 -9.93 18.16
N LYS A 302 7.17 -10.61 17.11
CA LYS A 302 8.42 -10.26 16.43
C LYS A 302 8.34 -8.84 15.85
N SER A 303 7.26 -8.51 15.15
CA SER A 303 7.06 -7.16 14.60
C SER A 303 6.99 -6.09 15.69
N ALA A 304 6.27 -6.34 16.78
CA ALA A 304 6.21 -5.44 17.94
C ALA A 304 7.61 -5.19 18.53
N GLN A 305 8.42 -6.24 18.68
CA GLN A 305 9.79 -6.12 19.18
C GLN A 305 10.70 -5.30 18.25
N CYS A 306 10.54 -5.44 16.92
CA CYS A 306 11.26 -4.62 15.97
C CYS A 306 10.88 -3.14 16.10
N VAL A 307 9.58 -2.82 16.26
CA VAL A 307 9.13 -1.44 16.50
C VAL A 307 9.71 -0.89 17.79
N ARG A 308 9.62 -1.62 18.89
CA ARG A 308 10.22 -1.26 20.20
C ARG A 308 11.71 -0.94 20.07
N THR A 309 12.43 -1.75 19.30
CA THR A 309 13.87 -1.59 19.06
C THR A 309 14.16 -0.32 18.25
N ALA A 310 13.39 -0.06 17.19
CA ALA A 310 13.54 1.15 16.38
C ALA A 310 13.19 2.42 17.16
N LEU A 311 12.14 2.40 17.98
CA LEU A 311 11.78 3.50 18.87
C LEU A 311 12.89 3.78 19.90
N SER A 312 13.45 2.72 20.52
CA SER A 312 14.53 2.85 21.50
C SER A 312 15.84 3.38 20.89
N ALA A 313 16.06 3.13 19.60
CA ALA A 313 17.21 3.67 18.86
C ALA A 313 16.99 5.13 18.42
N HIS A 314 15.73 5.57 18.38
CA HIS A 314 15.38 6.96 18.13
C HIS A 314 15.62 7.79 19.39
N ALA A 315 15.87 9.10 19.22
CA ALA A 315 16.00 9.99 20.37
C ALA A 315 14.64 10.16 21.05
N ASP A 316 14.62 9.98 22.38
CA ASP A 316 13.49 10.38 23.22
C ASP A 316 13.17 11.86 22.99
N GLY A 317 11.89 12.19 22.88
CA GLY A 317 11.46 13.56 22.67
C GLY A 317 10.11 13.68 22.01
N ARG A 318 9.76 14.94 21.75
CA ARG A 318 8.50 15.32 21.10
C ARG A 318 8.81 15.87 19.71
N PHE A 319 8.19 15.26 18.71
CA PHE A 319 8.36 15.57 17.30
C PHE A 319 7.04 16.09 16.74
N GLU A 320 7.06 17.27 16.12
CA GLU A 320 5.83 17.94 15.69
C GLU A 320 5.91 18.35 14.23
N ALA A 321 4.80 18.18 13.53
CA ALA A 321 4.64 18.70 12.18
C ALA A 321 3.22 19.19 11.94
N VAL A 322 3.14 20.21 11.08
CA VAL A 322 1.89 20.75 10.57
C VAL A 322 2.02 20.85 9.06
N GLU A 323 0.97 20.39 8.40
CA GLU A 323 0.75 20.50 6.97
C GLU A 323 -0.68 20.95 6.69
N ARG A 324 -0.93 21.34 5.43
CA ARG A 324 -2.24 21.80 4.99
C ARG A 324 -2.62 21.16 3.66
N LEU A 325 -3.90 20.82 3.55
CA LEU A 325 -4.53 20.55 2.27
C LEU A 325 -4.65 21.87 1.47
N ASP A 326 -4.83 21.78 0.16
CA ASP A 326 -4.91 22.95 -0.73
C ASP A 326 -6.09 23.89 -0.36
N CYS A 327 -7.15 23.36 0.25
CA CYS A 327 -8.27 24.15 0.78
C CYS A 327 -7.96 24.88 2.11
N GLY A 328 -6.75 24.68 2.67
CA GLY A 328 -6.28 25.32 3.90
C GLY A 328 -6.50 24.52 5.18
N THR A 329 -7.26 23.42 5.12
CA THR A 329 -7.52 22.50 6.23
C THR A 329 -6.21 21.94 6.81
N VAL A 330 -6.09 21.98 8.13
CA VAL A 330 -4.86 21.63 8.86
C VAL A 330 -4.83 20.14 9.18
N ILE A 331 -3.66 19.52 8.96
CA ILE A 331 -3.31 18.22 9.52
C ILE A 331 -2.11 18.44 10.44
N GLN A 332 -2.23 18.02 11.70
CA GLN A 332 -1.22 18.21 12.72
C GLN A 332 -0.94 16.91 13.47
N VAL A 333 0.33 16.64 13.72
CA VAL A 333 0.76 15.52 14.55
C VAL A 333 1.81 15.98 15.57
N ALA A 334 1.69 15.45 16.79
CA ALA A 334 2.73 15.41 17.79
C ALA A 334 3.05 13.94 18.11
N ILE A 335 4.32 13.55 18.01
CA ILE A 335 4.80 12.21 18.29
C ILE A 335 5.69 12.29 19.51
N ASP A 336 5.23 11.76 20.63
CA ASP A 336 6.00 11.68 21.88
C ASP A 336 6.63 10.28 21.96
N ILE A 337 7.96 10.18 21.81
CA ILE A 337 8.72 8.92 21.91
C ILE A 337 9.39 8.86 23.27
N GLN A 338 9.19 7.76 23.99
CA GLN A 338 9.80 7.50 25.29
C GLN A 338 10.24 6.04 25.40
N GLY A 339 11.55 5.80 25.31
CA GLY A 339 12.12 4.46 25.36
C GLY A 339 11.59 3.60 24.21
N ASP A 340 10.83 2.55 24.52
CA ASP A 340 10.34 1.58 23.55
C ASP A 340 8.88 1.78 23.13
N SER A 341 8.26 2.90 23.51
CA SER A 341 6.87 3.25 23.19
C SER A 341 6.72 4.65 22.61
N ALA A 342 5.60 4.89 21.93
CA ALA A 342 5.31 6.19 21.34
C ALA A 342 3.82 6.54 21.38
N ILE A 343 3.51 7.82 21.56
CA ILE A 343 2.15 8.38 21.49
C ILE A 343 2.05 9.24 20.23
N PHE A 344 1.12 8.91 19.34
CA PHE A 344 0.78 9.70 18.15
C PHE A 344 -0.47 10.52 18.42
N GLY A 345 -0.32 11.83 18.63
CA GLY A 345 -1.40 12.75 18.91
C GLY A 345 -1.77 13.64 17.72
N PHE A 346 -3.05 13.67 17.39
CA PHE A 346 -3.59 14.46 16.26
C PHE A 346 -4.38 15.71 16.70
N THR A 347 -4.26 16.11 17.96
CA THR A 347 -4.88 17.34 18.48
C THR A 347 -4.39 18.57 17.71
N GLY A 348 -5.32 19.39 17.22
CA GLY A 348 -5.04 20.56 16.37
C GLY A 348 -5.32 20.31 14.88
N THR A 349 -5.55 19.06 14.48
CA THR A 349 -6.10 18.71 13.16
C THR A 349 -7.51 19.30 13.01
N GLY A 350 -7.82 19.78 11.79
CA GLY A 350 -9.07 20.49 11.51
C GLY A 350 -10.33 19.65 11.74
N ASP A 351 -11.47 20.32 11.88
CA ASP A 351 -12.78 19.67 12.02
C ASP A 351 -13.12 18.81 10.79
N THR A 352 -14.16 17.99 10.91
CA THR A 352 -14.75 17.23 9.80
C THR A 352 -14.95 18.15 8.61
N HIS A 353 -14.32 17.79 7.49
CA HIS A 353 -14.36 18.56 6.25
C HIS A 353 -15.77 18.47 5.64
N PRO A 354 -16.33 19.58 5.10
CA PRO A 354 -17.68 19.59 4.55
C PRO A 354 -17.81 18.78 3.25
N GLY A 355 -16.73 18.67 2.47
CA GLY A 355 -16.63 17.78 1.31
C GLY A 355 -15.91 16.46 1.61
N ASN A 356 -15.60 15.69 0.59
CA ASN A 356 -15.11 14.31 0.67
C ASN A 356 -13.68 14.06 1.21
N LEU A 357 -12.98 15.05 1.77
CA LEU A 357 -11.59 14.91 2.24
C LEU A 357 -11.46 14.27 3.65
N ASN A 358 -12.52 13.67 4.18
CA ASN A 358 -12.51 13.04 5.50
C ASN A 358 -11.89 11.64 5.46
N ALA A 359 -10.80 11.42 6.19
CA ALA A 359 -10.17 10.12 6.34
C ALA A 359 -10.71 9.40 7.59
N THR A 360 -10.90 8.08 7.50
CA THR A 360 -11.33 7.27 8.63
C THR A 360 -10.17 6.98 9.60
N PRO A 361 -10.46 6.63 10.87
CA PRO A 361 -9.44 6.15 11.80
C PRO A 361 -8.62 4.97 11.26
N ALA A 362 -9.26 4.15 10.42
CA ALA A 362 -8.63 3.02 9.75
C ALA A 362 -7.45 3.45 8.85
N ILE A 363 -7.61 4.58 8.14
CA ILE A 363 -6.57 5.20 7.31
C ILE A 363 -5.43 5.75 8.17
N VAL A 364 -5.74 6.35 9.33
CA VAL A 364 -4.73 6.86 10.26
C VAL A 364 -3.81 5.73 10.74
N HIS A 365 -4.39 4.58 11.12
CA HIS A 365 -3.61 3.41 11.51
C HIS A 365 -2.73 2.90 10.35
N SER A 366 -3.25 2.83 9.12
CA SER A 366 -2.46 2.45 7.95
C SER A 366 -1.27 3.40 7.71
N ALA A 367 -1.48 4.71 7.84
CA ALA A 367 -0.43 5.71 7.67
C ALA A 367 0.69 5.56 8.72
N ILE A 368 0.31 5.34 10.00
CA ILE A 368 1.28 5.10 11.08
C ILE A 368 2.10 3.83 10.82
N ILE A 369 1.45 2.72 10.50
CA ILE A 369 2.13 1.45 10.19
C ILE A 369 3.10 1.62 9.02
N TYR A 370 2.70 2.34 7.97
CA TYR A 370 3.55 2.63 6.82
C TYR A 370 4.79 3.43 7.21
N VAL A 371 4.63 4.51 7.98
CA VAL A 371 5.76 5.37 8.40
C VAL A 371 6.70 4.63 9.35
N LEU A 372 6.17 3.81 10.25
CA LEU A 372 7.01 2.96 11.11
C LEU A 372 7.82 1.95 10.30
N ARG A 373 7.26 1.42 9.21
CA ARG A 373 8.03 0.56 8.30
C ARG A 373 9.19 1.32 7.65
N LEU A 374 9.00 2.58 7.27
CA LEU A 374 10.09 3.42 6.76
C LEU A 374 11.16 3.66 7.83
N LEU A 375 10.74 3.90 9.09
CA LEU A 375 11.65 4.12 10.21
C LEU A 375 12.49 2.87 10.53
N ILE A 376 11.87 1.68 10.54
CA ILE A 376 12.55 0.43 10.87
C ILE A 376 13.51 0.00 9.75
N ASN A 377 13.11 0.20 8.48
CA ASN A 377 13.92 -0.14 7.30
C ASN A 377 14.44 -1.60 7.28
N GLU A 378 13.61 -2.55 7.74
CA GLU A 378 13.88 -3.99 7.70
C GLU A 378 12.80 -4.74 6.89
N PRO A 379 13.13 -5.91 6.29
CA PRO A 379 12.17 -6.72 5.55
C PRO A 379 11.21 -7.47 6.50
N LEU A 380 10.31 -6.74 7.15
CA LEU A 380 9.30 -7.29 8.03
C LEU A 380 7.94 -7.46 7.30
N PRO A 381 7.19 -8.54 7.60
CA PRO A 381 5.80 -8.63 7.19
C PRO A 381 4.98 -7.57 7.91
N LEU A 382 4.13 -6.88 7.15
CA LEU A 382 3.26 -5.84 7.69
C LEU A 382 2.09 -6.51 8.40
N ASN A 383 2.00 -6.28 9.72
CA ASN A 383 0.98 -6.84 10.57
C ASN A 383 0.66 -5.87 11.72
N GLU A 384 -0.41 -6.13 12.46
CA GLU A 384 -0.84 -5.23 13.53
C GLU A 384 0.06 -5.27 14.79
N GLY A 385 1.08 -6.14 14.82
CA GLY A 385 2.12 -6.08 15.85
C GLY A 385 2.86 -4.74 15.87
N PHE A 386 2.86 -4.00 14.75
CA PHE A 386 3.41 -2.64 14.68
C PHE A 386 2.72 -1.65 15.62
N MET A 387 1.44 -1.88 15.93
CA MET A 387 0.63 -0.98 16.75
C MET A 387 0.74 -1.27 18.24
N GLU A 388 1.26 -2.44 18.64
CA GLU A 388 1.31 -2.87 20.05
C GLU A 388 2.05 -1.89 20.99
N PRO A 389 3.21 -1.31 20.63
CA PRO A 389 3.91 -0.35 21.50
C PRO A 389 3.38 1.09 21.40
N LEU A 390 2.26 1.31 20.72
CA LEU A 390 1.78 2.65 20.37
C LEU A 390 0.47 3.00 21.06
N GLU A 391 0.32 4.28 21.37
CA GLU A 391 -0.97 4.90 21.68
C GLU A 391 -1.31 5.91 20.57
N VAL A 392 -2.56 5.91 20.11
CA VAL A 392 -3.06 6.85 19.10
C VAL A 392 -4.14 7.73 19.71
N VAL A 393 -3.85 9.02 19.85
CA VAL A 393 -4.78 10.03 20.36
C VAL A 393 -5.41 10.76 19.18
N LEU A 394 -6.66 10.40 18.89
CA LEU A 394 -7.39 10.84 17.70
C LEU A 394 -8.72 11.52 18.09
N PRO A 395 -8.79 12.87 18.08
CA PRO A 395 -9.99 13.60 18.48
C PRO A 395 -11.21 13.24 17.62
N GLU A 396 -12.35 12.92 18.23
CA GLU A 396 -13.62 12.71 17.52
C GLU A 396 -14.09 14.01 16.86
N GLY A 397 -14.61 13.91 15.64
CA GLY A 397 -15.14 15.04 14.89
C GLY A 397 -14.10 15.84 14.10
N CYS A 398 -12.83 15.45 14.13
CA CYS A 398 -11.81 15.98 13.20
C CYS A 398 -11.84 15.25 11.85
N LEU A 399 -11.21 15.80 10.80
CA LEU A 399 -11.22 15.17 9.47
C LEU A 399 -10.54 13.78 9.40
N LEU A 400 -9.80 13.39 10.44
CA LEU A 400 -9.16 12.07 10.56
C LEU A 400 -9.98 11.08 11.41
N ASN A 401 -11.07 11.55 12.04
CA ASN A 401 -12.01 10.75 12.82
C ASN A 401 -13.43 11.34 12.72
N PRO A 402 -13.98 11.35 11.50
CA PRO A 402 -15.35 11.78 11.28
C PRO A 402 -16.33 10.84 12.00
N VAL A 403 -17.45 11.40 12.45
CA VAL A 403 -18.53 10.62 13.07
C VAL A 403 -19.45 10.06 12.00
N PHE A 404 -19.73 8.76 12.06
CA PHE A 404 -20.69 8.10 11.18
C PHE A 404 -21.95 7.73 11.94
N ASP A 405 -23.09 8.31 11.56
CA ASP A 405 -24.40 7.89 12.05
C ASP A 405 -24.86 6.62 11.32
N ARG A 406 -24.71 5.47 11.99
CA ARG A 406 -25.12 4.15 11.48
C ARG A 406 -26.62 4.03 11.21
N THR A 407 -27.44 4.94 11.74
CA THR A 407 -28.89 4.95 11.56
C THR A 407 -29.34 5.90 10.46
N ASN A 408 -28.48 6.83 10.05
CA ASN A 408 -28.79 7.85 9.05
C ASN A 408 -27.60 8.06 8.08
N PRO A 409 -27.53 7.29 6.99
CA PRO A 409 -26.46 7.43 5.99
C PRO A 409 -26.34 8.82 5.36
N THR A 410 -27.43 9.59 5.30
CA THR A 410 -27.41 10.97 4.77
C THR A 410 -26.64 11.93 5.67
N ALA A 411 -26.52 11.61 6.97
CA ALA A 411 -25.73 12.38 7.93
C ALA A 411 -24.27 11.92 8.00
N CYS A 412 -23.88 10.87 7.28
CA CYS A 412 -22.51 10.39 7.23
C CYS A 412 -21.68 11.28 6.28
N PRO A 413 -20.50 11.76 6.71
CA PRO A 413 -19.65 12.57 5.86
C PRO A 413 -19.08 11.76 4.69
N ALA A 414 -18.86 12.44 3.57
CA ALA A 414 -18.14 11.93 2.41
C ALA A 414 -16.65 11.67 2.75
N VAL A 415 -16.07 10.59 2.22
CA VAL A 415 -14.72 10.09 2.58
C VAL A 415 -13.80 9.74 1.41
N ALA A 416 -14.28 9.76 0.17
CA ALA A 416 -13.53 9.33 -1.01
C ALA A 416 -12.16 10.01 -1.10
N GLY A 417 -12.14 11.35 -1.06
CA GLY A 417 -10.92 12.16 -1.05
C GLY A 417 -10.06 11.97 0.20
N GLY A 418 -10.65 11.54 1.33
CA GLY A 418 -9.92 11.23 2.54
C GLY A 418 -9.02 10.00 2.39
N ASN A 419 -9.51 8.97 1.69
CA ASN A 419 -8.75 7.76 1.40
C ASN A 419 -7.56 8.02 0.48
N VAL A 420 -7.72 8.90 -0.51
CA VAL A 420 -6.70 9.11 -1.56
C VAL A 420 -5.80 10.33 -1.30
N GLU A 421 -6.33 11.47 -0.89
CA GLU A 421 -5.58 12.73 -0.79
C GLU A 421 -5.18 13.06 0.65
N THR A 422 -6.11 12.99 1.61
CA THR A 422 -5.80 13.25 3.02
C THR A 422 -4.84 12.21 3.57
N SER A 423 -4.95 10.95 3.15
CA SER A 423 -4.02 9.89 3.53
C SER A 423 -2.58 10.17 3.09
N GLN A 424 -2.37 10.70 1.88
CA GLN A 424 -1.05 11.12 1.40
C GLN A 424 -0.51 12.24 2.27
N ARG A 425 -1.31 13.28 2.49
CA ARG A 425 -0.85 14.42 3.30
C ARG A 425 -0.57 14.05 4.75
N LEU A 426 -1.34 13.11 5.31
CA LEU A 426 -1.08 12.57 6.65
C LEU A 426 0.28 11.88 6.71
N VAL A 427 0.62 11.05 5.73
CA VAL A 427 1.94 10.41 5.64
C VAL A 427 3.05 11.45 5.51
N ASP A 428 2.87 12.46 4.64
CA ASP A 428 3.85 13.54 4.50
C ASP A 428 4.06 14.28 5.83
N THR A 429 2.99 14.47 6.61
CA THR A 429 3.05 15.14 7.93
C THR A 429 3.83 14.29 8.94
N LEU A 430 3.59 12.98 8.97
CA LEU A 430 4.29 12.03 9.85
C LEU A 430 5.77 11.92 9.49
N ILE A 431 6.09 11.82 8.19
CA ILE A 431 7.48 11.81 7.66
C ILE A 431 8.18 13.12 8.02
N LYS A 432 7.48 14.26 7.91
CA LYS A 432 8.01 15.58 8.28
C LYS A 432 8.37 15.67 9.76
N ALA A 433 7.49 15.18 10.64
CA ALA A 433 7.71 15.20 12.09
C ALA A 433 8.96 14.40 12.47
N LEU A 434 9.13 13.21 11.87
CA LEU A 434 10.27 12.32 12.13
C LEU A 434 11.52 12.68 11.33
N GLY A 435 11.45 13.61 10.37
CA GLY A 435 12.58 14.05 9.56
C GLY A 435 13.16 12.96 8.65
N LEU A 436 12.33 12.05 8.13
CA LEU A 436 12.82 10.86 7.41
C LEU A 436 13.20 11.13 5.95
N ALA A 437 12.44 11.98 5.25
CA ALA A 437 12.63 12.31 3.84
C ALA A 437 11.98 13.66 3.51
N ALA A 438 12.39 14.29 2.41
CA ALA A 438 11.62 15.39 1.83
C ALA A 438 10.26 14.90 1.31
N CYS A 439 9.33 15.82 1.08
CA CYS A 439 7.98 15.48 0.64
C CYS A 439 8.01 14.87 -0.77
N SER A 440 7.34 13.74 -0.97
CA SER A 440 7.04 13.27 -2.34
C SER A 440 5.93 14.11 -2.96
N GLN A 441 5.42 13.73 -4.13
CA GLN A 441 4.32 14.45 -4.79
C GLN A 441 3.11 14.76 -3.88
N GLY A 442 2.90 14.02 -2.78
CA GLY A 442 1.91 14.30 -1.73
C GLY A 442 0.44 14.27 -2.18
N THR A 443 0.17 13.54 -3.27
CA THR A 443 -1.14 13.39 -3.90
C THR A 443 -1.16 12.05 -4.67
N MET A 444 -2.33 11.45 -4.87
CA MET A 444 -2.48 10.32 -5.81
C MET A 444 -2.82 10.78 -7.23
N ASN A 445 -3.07 12.08 -7.42
CA ASN A 445 -3.54 12.68 -8.68
C ASN A 445 -4.71 11.90 -9.29
N ASN A 446 -5.81 11.76 -8.54
CA ASN A 446 -6.94 10.97 -9.00
C ASN A 446 -7.61 11.65 -10.19
N VAL A 447 -7.63 10.94 -11.32
CA VAL A 447 -8.34 11.32 -12.53
C VAL A 447 -9.46 10.32 -12.75
N ILE A 448 -10.67 10.85 -12.72
CA ILE A 448 -11.89 10.09 -12.90
C ILE A 448 -12.64 10.69 -14.08
N PHE A 449 -13.09 9.86 -15.01
CA PHE A 449 -14.02 10.30 -16.03
C PHE A 449 -15.00 9.22 -16.41
N GLY A 450 -16.16 9.61 -16.93
CA GLY A 450 -17.14 8.64 -17.39
C GLY A 450 -18.41 9.29 -17.92
N ASN A 451 -19.38 8.45 -18.23
CA ASN A 451 -20.73 8.86 -18.62
C ASN A 451 -21.75 7.85 -18.06
N GLU A 452 -22.99 7.87 -18.55
CA GLU A 452 -24.05 6.97 -18.06
C GLU A 452 -23.72 5.47 -18.20
N ASN A 453 -22.75 5.11 -19.06
CA ASN A 453 -22.45 3.72 -19.39
C ASN A 453 -21.18 3.17 -18.72
N PHE A 454 -20.30 4.03 -18.21
CA PHE A 454 -19.03 3.61 -17.61
C PHE A 454 -18.43 4.66 -16.67
N GLY A 455 -17.58 4.20 -15.76
CA GLY A 455 -16.64 5.01 -14.99
C GLY A 455 -15.21 4.51 -15.19
N TYR A 456 -14.27 5.44 -15.35
CA TYR A 456 -12.84 5.19 -15.35
C TYR A 456 -12.20 5.90 -14.16
N TYR A 457 -11.26 5.22 -13.50
CA TYR A 457 -10.47 5.80 -12.41
C TYR A 457 -8.99 5.41 -12.54
N GLU A 458 -8.13 6.42 -12.46
CA GLU A 458 -6.68 6.27 -12.41
C GLU A 458 -6.04 7.18 -11.35
N THR A 459 -5.02 6.67 -10.67
CA THR A 459 -4.02 7.47 -9.94
C THR A 459 -2.80 7.66 -10.82
N ILE A 460 -2.24 8.87 -10.84
CA ILE A 460 -1.13 9.22 -11.74
C ILE A 460 0.11 9.52 -10.89
N CYS A 461 1.23 8.91 -11.27
CA CYS A 461 2.51 9.02 -10.56
C CYS A 461 3.11 10.44 -10.60
N GLY A 462 4.15 10.65 -9.80
CA GLY A 462 4.84 11.93 -9.71
C GLY A 462 6.27 11.77 -9.21
N GLY A 463 6.86 12.86 -8.73
CA GLY A 463 8.21 12.83 -8.17
C GLY A 463 8.24 12.34 -6.73
N SER A 464 9.16 11.44 -6.38
CA SER A 464 9.41 11.10 -4.98
C SER A 464 10.28 12.14 -4.31
N GLY A 465 10.12 12.32 -3.00
CA GLY A 465 11.00 13.17 -2.20
C GLY A 465 12.41 12.61 -2.13
N ALA A 466 13.40 13.49 -2.05
CA ALA A 466 14.79 13.10 -1.81
C ALA A 466 15.01 12.69 -0.35
N GLY A 467 15.94 11.76 -0.13
CA GLY A 467 16.37 11.31 1.19
C GLY A 467 17.73 11.86 1.60
N PRO A 468 18.20 11.55 2.82
CA PRO A 468 19.51 11.96 3.32
C PRO A 468 20.69 11.41 2.54
N THR A 469 20.49 10.38 1.73
CA THR A 469 21.55 9.65 1.02
C THR A 469 21.23 9.39 -0.45
N CYS A 470 20.08 9.84 -0.94
CA CYS A 470 19.60 9.52 -2.29
C CYS A 470 18.73 10.63 -2.87
N ASP A 471 18.83 10.77 -4.19
CA ASP A 471 17.88 11.56 -4.98
C ASP A 471 16.50 10.88 -4.99
N GLY A 472 15.46 11.67 -5.25
CA GLY A 472 14.12 11.15 -5.48
C GLY A 472 14.02 10.47 -6.85
N ALA A 473 13.14 9.48 -6.95
CA ALA A 473 12.81 8.80 -8.19
C ALA A 473 11.80 9.61 -9.01
N ASP A 474 12.04 9.68 -10.32
CA ASP A 474 11.15 10.32 -11.29
C ASP A 474 9.95 9.40 -11.59
N ALA A 475 8.74 9.98 -11.71
CA ALA A 475 7.55 9.33 -12.25
C ALA A 475 7.12 8.01 -11.57
N VAL A 476 7.18 7.94 -10.23
CA VAL A 476 6.76 6.77 -9.44
C VAL A 476 5.56 7.07 -8.54
N HIS A 477 4.75 6.03 -8.26
CA HIS A 477 3.77 6.10 -7.18
C HIS A 477 4.49 6.06 -5.84
N THR A 478 3.97 6.80 -4.86
CA THR A 478 4.59 6.95 -3.54
C THR A 478 3.54 6.78 -2.45
N HIS A 479 4.00 6.33 -1.28
CA HIS A 479 3.25 6.36 -0.03
C HIS A 479 1.97 5.51 -0.06
N MET A 480 0.79 6.12 0.01
CA MET A 480 -0.48 5.40 0.22
C MET A 480 -1.02 4.68 -1.03
N THR A 481 -0.26 4.70 -2.13
CA THR A 481 -0.58 4.01 -3.37
C THR A 481 0.66 3.35 -3.98
N ASN A 482 0.46 2.18 -4.58
CA ASN A 482 1.46 1.45 -5.36
C ASN A 482 0.77 0.70 -6.51
N THR A 483 -0.29 1.31 -7.06
CA THR A 483 -1.00 0.77 -8.23
C THR A 483 -0.12 0.83 -9.47
N CYS A 484 -0.26 -0.14 -10.36
CA CYS A 484 0.27 0.00 -11.71
C CYS A 484 -0.48 1.11 -12.45
N ILE A 485 0.25 1.85 -13.30
CA ILE A 485 -0.39 2.78 -14.23
C ILE A 485 -1.13 2.00 -15.31
N THR A 486 -2.25 2.54 -15.80
CA THR A 486 -2.97 1.89 -16.88
C THR A 486 -2.19 2.06 -18.18
N ASP A 487 -1.93 0.94 -18.86
CA ASP A 487 -1.30 0.96 -20.18
C ASP A 487 -2.13 1.83 -21.14
N PRO A 488 -1.53 2.78 -21.86
CA PRO A 488 -2.22 3.60 -22.85
C PRO A 488 -3.06 2.78 -23.85
N GLU A 489 -2.59 1.62 -24.30
CA GLU A 489 -3.33 0.76 -25.22
C GLU A 489 -4.60 0.18 -24.57
N VAL A 490 -4.54 -0.13 -23.27
CA VAL A 490 -5.71 -0.59 -22.51
C VAL A 490 -6.72 0.54 -22.36
N VAL A 491 -6.26 1.76 -22.03
CA VAL A 491 -7.15 2.94 -21.94
C VAL A 491 -7.86 3.17 -23.27
N GLU A 492 -7.10 3.23 -24.36
CA GLU A 492 -7.61 3.49 -25.71
C GLU A 492 -8.52 2.38 -26.25
N HIS A 493 -8.31 1.15 -25.82
CA HIS A 493 -9.15 0.02 -26.23
C HIS A 493 -10.46 -0.04 -25.46
N ARG A 494 -10.47 0.35 -24.18
CA ARG A 494 -11.60 0.16 -23.27
C ARG A 494 -12.49 1.39 -23.11
N TYR A 495 -11.95 2.58 -23.31
CA TYR A 495 -12.63 3.84 -23.01
C TYR A 495 -12.57 4.79 -24.22
N PRO A 496 -13.55 5.71 -24.37
CA PRO A 496 -13.56 6.71 -25.43
C PRO A 496 -12.57 7.85 -25.12
N ALA A 497 -11.32 7.52 -24.88
CA ALA A 497 -10.24 8.45 -24.58
C ALA A 497 -8.94 7.98 -25.25
N ARG A 498 -8.10 8.93 -25.67
CA ARG A 498 -6.78 8.70 -26.25
C ARG A 498 -5.70 9.37 -25.42
N ILE A 499 -4.60 8.67 -25.17
CA ILE A 499 -3.45 9.25 -24.48
C ILE A 499 -2.56 9.94 -25.51
N GLU A 500 -2.63 11.27 -25.61
CA GLU A 500 -1.83 12.02 -26.58
C GLU A 500 -0.41 12.29 -26.10
N ARG A 501 -0.23 12.34 -24.77
CA ARG A 501 1.06 12.60 -24.15
C ARG A 501 1.18 11.86 -22.84
N PHE A 502 2.30 11.16 -22.66
CA PHE A 502 2.71 10.64 -21.36
C PHE A 502 4.24 10.67 -21.25
N GLN A 503 4.78 11.57 -20.43
CA GLN A 503 6.22 11.79 -20.33
C GLN A 503 6.64 12.32 -18.94
N ILE A 504 7.92 12.25 -18.62
CA ILE A 504 8.50 12.90 -17.44
C ILE A 504 8.40 14.43 -17.60
N ARG A 505 8.06 15.11 -16.50
CA ARG A 505 8.02 16.57 -16.37
C ARG A 505 9.38 17.06 -15.86
N GLU A 506 10.34 17.14 -16.77
CA GLU A 506 11.72 17.52 -16.45
C GLU A 506 11.82 18.87 -15.71
N GLY A 507 12.71 18.92 -14.71
CA GLY A 507 12.96 20.10 -13.88
C GLY A 507 11.86 20.41 -12.86
N SER A 508 10.93 19.49 -12.61
CA SER A 508 9.89 19.68 -11.59
C SER A 508 10.32 19.29 -10.18
N GLY A 509 11.39 18.48 -10.03
CA GLY A 509 11.98 18.13 -8.74
C GLY A 509 12.65 19.31 -8.03
N GLY A 510 12.54 19.34 -6.70
CA GLY A 510 13.14 20.36 -5.84
C GLY A 510 14.66 20.19 -5.75
N LEU A 511 15.40 21.29 -5.78
CA LEU A 511 16.86 21.28 -5.72
C LEU A 511 17.37 21.06 -4.28
N GLY A 512 18.46 20.33 -4.13
CA GLY A 512 19.16 20.12 -2.87
C GLY A 512 20.55 19.53 -3.09
N GLN A 513 21.21 19.10 -2.03
CA GLN A 513 22.34 18.17 -2.14
C GLN A 513 21.90 16.88 -2.85
N HIS A 514 20.70 16.41 -2.52
CA HIS A 514 19.96 15.41 -3.26
C HIS A 514 18.72 16.04 -3.88
N ILE A 515 18.48 15.74 -5.15
CA ILE A 515 17.42 16.33 -5.96
C ILE A 515 16.13 15.54 -5.78
N GLY A 516 15.00 16.21 -5.63
CA GLY A 516 13.69 15.55 -5.67
C GLY A 516 13.39 14.99 -7.07
N GLY A 517 12.57 13.95 -7.13
CA GLY A 517 12.16 13.34 -8.38
C GLY A 517 11.26 14.26 -9.21
N ASN A 518 11.26 14.09 -10.53
CA ASN A 518 10.38 14.77 -11.45
C ASN A 518 8.98 14.10 -11.48
N GLY A 519 7.94 14.93 -11.65
CA GLY A 519 6.59 14.48 -11.95
C GLY A 519 6.42 14.00 -13.39
N VAL A 520 5.17 13.89 -13.85
CA VAL A 520 4.80 13.52 -15.22
C VAL A 520 3.85 14.52 -15.85
N ILE A 521 3.77 14.49 -17.18
CA ILE A 521 2.74 15.13 -17.98
C ILE A 521 1.91 14.02 -18.59
N ARG A 522 0.60 14.00 -18.33
CA ARG A 522 -0.37 13.06 -18.91
C ARG A 522 -1.50 13.84 -19.55
N GLU A 523 -1.79 13.54 -20.81
CA GLU A 523 -2.81 14.24 -21.61
C GLU A 523 -3.78 13.26 -22.25
N PHE A 524 -5.07 13.51 -22.04
CA PHE A 524 -6.18 12.72 -22.56
C PHE A 524 -6.94 13.56 -23.59
N ARG A 525 -7.20 13.00 -24.77
CA ARG A 525 -8.23 13.49 -25.69
C ARG A 525 -9.48 12.62 -25.58
N PHE A 526 -10.63 13.22 -25.33
CA PHE A 526 -11.88 12.48 -25.24
C PHE A 526 -12.54 12.33 -26.62
N LEU A 527 -13.07 11.15 -26.90
CA LEU A 527 -13.70 10.78 -28.17
C LEU A 527 -15.22 10.84 -28.11
N GLU A 528 -15.78 10.92 -26.90
CA GLU A 528 -17.20 11.07 -26.60
C GLU A 528 -17.38 12.07 -25.45
N PRO A 529 -18.59 12.61 -25.24
CA PRO A 529 -18.88 13.39 -24.06
C PRO A 529 -18.69 12.59 -22.77
N VAL A 530 -17.97 13.18 -21.82
CA VAL A 530 -17.72 12.60 -20.49
C VAL A 530 -17.80 13.69 -19.41
N SER A 531 -18.08 13.28 -18.19
CA SER A 531 -17.88 14.10 -17.00
C SER A 531 -16.52 13.77 -16.40
N LEU A 532 -15.70 14.79 -16.15
CA LEU A 532 -14.39 14.71 -15.51
C LEU A 532 -14.51 15.06 -14.03
N SER A 533 -13.85 14.30 -13.16
CA SER A 533 -13.73 14.53 -11.73
C SER A 533 -12.27 14.39 -11.30
N LEU A 534 -11.78 15.35 -10.53
CA LEU A 534 -10.40 15.45 -10.06
C LEU A 534 -10.36 15.55 -8.55
N LEU A 535 -9.63 14.64 -7.91
CA LEU A 535 -9.22 14.75 -6.51
C LEU A 535 -7.70 14.81 -6.48
N THR A 536 -7.15 16.00 -6.30
CA THR A 536 -5.71 16.24 -6.32
C THR A 536 -5.28 17.23 -5.24
N GLN A 537 -3.99 17.22 -4.89
CA GLN A 537 -3.38 18.15 -3.93
C GLN A 537 -2.07 18.72 -4.49
N HIS A 538 -1.43 19.64 -3.76
CA HIS A 538 -0.21 20.32 -4.20
C HIS A 538 -0.40 21.10 -5.51
N ARG A 539 -1.55 21.76 -5.67
CA ARG A 539 -1.81 22.76 -6.72
C ARG A 539 -1.58 24.18 -6.22
N VAL A 540 -1.73 24.41 -4.90
CA VAL A 540 -1.49 25.73 -4.27
C VAL A 540 -0.03 25.90 -3.86
N ALA A 541 0.59 24.86 -3.31
CA ALA A 541 1.99 24.86 -2.89
C ALA A 541 2.68 23.55 -3.30
N GLY A 542 3.94 23.66 -3.74
CA GLY A 542 4.75 22.50 -4.10
C GLY A 542 5.16 21.65 -2.88
N PRO A 543 5.51 20.37 -3.08
CA PRO A 543 5.99 19.50 -2.00
C PRO A 543 7.24 20.04 -1.31
N TYR A 544 7.23 20.08 0.02
CA TYR A 544 8.31 20.71 0.80
C TYR A 544 9.65 19.98 0.65
N GLY A 545 10.75 20.74 0.63
CA GLY A 545 12.10 20.19 0.81
C GLY A 545 12.46 19.99 2.28
N MET A 546 13.53 19.22 2.55
CA MET A 546 13.98 18.93 3.92
C MET A 546 15.48 19.22 4.09
N ALA A 547 15.90 19.49 5.33
CA ALA A 547 17.30 19.78 5.68
C ALA A 547 17.96 20.92 4.85
N GLY A 548 17.17 21.90 4.40
CA GLY A 548 17.62 23.01 3.56
C GLY A 548 17.43 22.83 2.05
N GLY A 549 16.85 21.70 1.61
CA GLY A 549 16.43 21.50 0.23
C GLY A 549 15.22 22.34 -0.15
N GLN A 550 15.08 22.61 -1.44
CA GLN A 550 14.00 23.40 -2.03
C GLN A 550 12.77 22.53 -2.28
N ALA A 551 11.60 23.18 -2.32
CA ALA A 551 10.35 22.52 -2.67
C ALA A 551 10.33 22.09 -4.14
N GLY A 552 9.63 21.00 -4.45
CA GLY A 552 9.30 20.62 -5.81
C GLY A 552 8.29 21.59 -6.43
N GLN A 553 8.15 21.56 -7.76
CA GLN A 553 7.12 22.34 -8.44
C GLN A 553 5.72 21.79 -8.12
N ALA A 554 4.76 22.69 -7.90
CA ALA A 554 3.35 22.34 -7.76
C ALA A 554 2.81 21.68 -9.04
N GLY A 555 1.76 20.88 -8.88
CA GLY A 555 1.01 20.32 -10.00
C GLY A 555 0.16 21.37 -10.71
N VAL A 556 -0.15 21.13 -11.97
CA VAL A 556 -0.98 22.01 -12.82
C VAL A 556 -1.96 21.14 -13.60
N GLN A 557 -3.20 21.61 -13.75
CA GLN A 557 -4.22 20.87 -14.50
C GLN A 557 -5.21 21.79 -15.17
N TYR A 558 -5.53 21.49 -16.42
CA TYR A 558 -6.41 22.31 -17.23
C TYR A 558 -7.07 21.49 -18.35
N VAL A 559 -8.15 22.04 -18.87
CA VAL A 559 -8.85 21.55 -20.05
C VAL A 559 -8.58 22.49 -21.21
N THR A 560 -8.41 21.93 -22.41
CA THR A 560 -8.37 22.70 -23.66
C THR A 560 -9.62 22.38 -24.48
N ARG A 561 -10.45 23.40 -24.73
CA ARG A 561 -11.69 23.29 -25.52
C ARG A 561 -11.50 23.86 -26.93
N GLY A 562 -11.86 23.07 -27.94
CA GLY A 562 -11.63 23.41 -29.36
C GLY A 562 -10.14 23.37 -29.76
N GLY A 563 -9.88 23.50 -31.07
CA GLY A 563 -8.53 23.38 -31.66
C GLY A 563 -8.30 21.99 -32.25
N ASP A 564 -8.15 21.91 -33.58
CA ASP A 564 -7.83 20.66 -34.29
C ASP A 564 -6.32 20.39 -34.18
N ASN A 565 -5.94 19.57 -33.19
CA ASN A 565 -4.57 19.09 -32.93
C ASN A 565 -3.50 20.17 -32.60
N ASP A 566 -3.85 21.45 -32.53
CA ASP A 566 -2.94 22.52 -32.11
C ASP A 566 -3.32 23.09 -30.72
N ASP A 567 -2.42 23.84 -30.10
CA ASP A 567 -2.66 24.52 -28.81
C ASP A 567 -3.50 25.81 -28.96
N SER A 568 -4.26 25.94 -30.06
CA SER A 568 -5.07 27.13 -30.34
C SER A 568 -6.39 27.17 -29.57
N GLY A 569 -6.76 26.05 -28.93
CA GLY A 569 -7.96 25.90 -28.11
C GLY A 569 -7.99 26.80 -26.88
N GLN A 570 -9.19 27.02 -26.34
CA GLN A 570 -9.36 27.77 -25.10
C GLN A 570 -8.92 26.92 -23.91
N ARG A 571 -7.89 27.37 -23.19
CA ARG A 571 -7.43 26.77 -21.94
C ARG A 571 -8.27 27.24 -20.75
N ILE A 572 -8.73 26.30 -19.94
CA ILE A 572 -9.51 26.50 -18.71
C ILE A 572 -8.77 25.79 -17.57
N GLU A 573 -8.22 26.56 -16.63
CA GLU A 573 -7.58 25.99 -15.43
C GLU A 573 -8.62 25.31 -14.52
N LEU A 574 -8.24 24.19 -13.92
CA LEU A 574 -9.04 23.49 -12.93
C LEU A 574 -8.38 23.58 -11.55
N SER A 575 -9.21 23.68 -10.52
CA SER A 575 -8.79 23.71 -9.11
C SER A 575 -8.34 22.34 -8.62
N SER A 576 -7.80 22.24 -7.39
CA SER A 576 -7.26 20.98 -6.83
C SER A 576 -8.31 19.87 -6.71
N ILE A 577 -9.49 20.22 -6.21
CA ILE A 577 -10.70 19.38 -6.18
C ILE A 577 -11.70 20.06 -7.11
N ASP A 578 -11.96 19.45 -8.27
CA ASP A 578 -12.75 20.09 -9.33
C ASP A 578 -13.35 19.05 -10.28
N GLY A 579 -14.28 19.48 -11.12
CA GLY A 579 -14.87 18.64 -12.15
C GLY A 579 -15.58 19.47 -13.21
N CYS A 580 -15.71 18.90 -14.41
CA CYS A 580 -16.43 19.54 -15.50
C CYS A 580 -16.86 18.56 -16.57
N ASP A 581 -17.90 18.91 -17.31
CA ASP A 581 -18.28 18.17 -18.50
C ASP A 581 -17.40 18.56 -19.70
N LEU A 582 -17.02 17.54 -20.46
CA LEU A 582 -16.16 17.59 -21.64
C LEU A 582 -16.91 17.05 -22.85
N ASN A 583 -16.67 17.65 -24.01
CA ASN A 583 -17.19 17.16 -25.28
C ASN A 583 -16.16 16.29 -26.01
N ALA A 584 -16.63 15.55 -27.01
CA ALA A 584 -15.75 14.89 -27.94
C ALA A 584 -14.79 15.92 -28.60
N GLY A 585 -13.49 15.60 -28.58
CA GLY A 585 -12.42 16.45 -29.08
C GLY A 585 -11.71 17.29 -28.02
N ASP A 586 -12.33 17.53 -26.86
CA ASP A 586 -11.71 18.26 -25.75
C ASP A 586 -10.52 17.47 -25.18
N ARG A 587 -9.52 18.21 -24.67
CA ARG A 587 -8.34 17.64 -24.02
C ARG A 587 -8.26 17.98 -22.55
N PHE A 588 -7.84 17.03 -21.73
CA PHE A 588 -7.44 17.24 -20.35
C PHE A 588 -5.95 17.00 -20.20
N THR A 589 -5.22 17.99 -19.66
CA THR A 589 -3.79 17.89 -19.40
C THR A 589 -3.53 17.97 -17.90
N LEU A 590 -2.80 17.00 -17.38
CA LEU A 590 -2.32 16.94 -16.00
C LEU A 590 -0.80 16.98 -15.98
N MET A 591 -0.25 17.91 -15.21
CA MET A 591 1.17 17.98 -14.87
C MET A 591 1.31 17.71 -13.38
N THR A 592 1.84 16.54 -13.00
CA THR A 592 1.92 16.15 -11.59
C THR A 592 3.05 16.88 -10.85
N PRO A 593 2.98 16.97 -9.52
CA PRO A 593 4.05 17.59 -8.73
C PRO A 593 5.37 16.82 -8.84
N GLY A 594 6.48 17.54 -8.72
CA GLY A 594 7.79 16.93 -8.42
C GLY A 594 7.95 16.69 -6.91
N GLY A 595 8.97 15.95 -6.50
CA GLY A 595 9.32 15.77 -5.09
C GLY A 595 10.19 16.91 -4.55
N GLY A 596 10.21 17.11 -3.24
CA GLY A 596 11.12 18.05 -2.56
C GLY A 596 12.57 17.56 -2.56
N GLY A 597 13.51 18.50 -2.57
CA GLY A 597 14.94 18.23 -2.45
C GLY A 597 15.40 18.06 -1.00
N TRP A 598 16.59 17.48 -0.81
CA TRP A 598 17.21 17.29 0.50
C TRP A 598 18.56 18.00 0.59
N GLY A 599 18.82 18.69 1.70
CA GLY A 599 20.11 19.35 1.95
C GLY A 599 20.24 20.67 1.19
N GLN A 600 21.14 21.54 1.65
CA GLN A 600 21.40 22.81 0.98
C GLN A 600 21.93 22.58 -0.45
N VAL A 601 21.45 23.38 -1.39
CA VAL A 601 22.05 23.47 -2.73
C VAL A 601 23.48 23.98 -2.54
N GLY A 602 24.47 23.16 -2.86
CA GLY A 602 25.87 23.59 -2.78
C GLY A 602 26.07 24.84 -3.65
N ASN A 603 26.75 25.86 -3.12
CA ASN A 603 27.24 26.96 -3.94
C ASN A 603 28.21 26.36 -4.95
N GLY A 604 27.75 26.14 -6.19
CA GLY A 604 28.60 25.66 -7.25
C GLY A 604 29.72 26.65 -7.51
N GLU A 605 30.94 26.32 -7.10
CA GLU A 605 32.07 26.62 -7.96
C GLU A 605 31.87 25.75 -9.22
N GLU A 606 31.86 26.41 -10.37
CA GLU A 606 31.77 25.82 -11.70
C GLU A 606 32.95 24.87 -11.95
N ASP A 607 32.87 23.62 -11.50
CA ASP A 607 33.57 22.54 -12.20
C ASP A 607 32.67 22.14 -13.37
N GLY A 608 32.94 22.77 -14.52
CA GLY A 608 32.13 22.81 -15.74
C GLY A 608 31.93 21.49 -16.47
N PHE A 609 31.32 20.51 -15.81
CA PHE A 609 30.68 19.37 -16.47
C PHE A 609 29.22 19.29 -16.03
N PRO A 610 28.24 19.36 -16.95
CA PRO A 610 26.88 18.99 -16.61
C PRO A 610 26.91 17.56 -16.06
N ARG A 611 26.34 17.34 -14.86
CA ARG A 611 26.06 15.99 -14.36
C ARG A 611 25.08 15.37 -15.35
N ALA A 612 25.62 14.67 -16.35
CA ALA A 612 24.83 13.86 -17.26
C ALA A 612 24.18 12.76 -16.41
N ARG A 613 22.85 12.71 -16.45
CA ARG A 613 22.08 11.56 -15.98
C ARG A 613 22.44 10.38 -16.90
N GLU A 614 23.02 9.32 -16.36
CA GLU A 614 23.09 8.00 -17.05
C GLU A 614 21.76 7.28 -16.95
#